data_AF-A0A3R8N9J4-F1
#
_entry.id   AF-A0A3R8N9J4-F1
#
_cell.length_a   1.000
_cell.length_b   1.000
_cell.length_c   1.000
_cell.angle_alpha   90.00
_cell.angle_beta   90.00
_cell.angle_gamma   90.00
#
_symmetry.space_group_name_H-M   'P 1'
#
loop_
_entity.id
_entity.type
_entity.pdbx_description
1 polymer ?
#
loop_
_entity_poly.entity_id
_entity_poly.type
_entity_poly.pdbx_seq_one_letter_code
_entity_poly.pdbx_strand_id
1 'polypeptide(L)'
;RLVSERGYGGAYSSVQRYVKRWREEHRLPSDGYLELEWHPGEAQVDFGMARAVVGGDRVDVHCLVVTFPYSNMRYCAALPGENAECVCA
;
A
#
# COMPACT_ATOMS: atom_id res chain seq x y z
N ARG A 1 9.11 -5.93 17.18
CA ARG A 1 8.39 -6.11 18.46
C ARG A 1 8.16 -7.59 18.80
N LEU A 2 7.35 -8.38 18.09
CA LEU A 2 7.07 -9.79 18.49
C LEU A 2 8.30 -10.71 18.53
N VAL A 3 9.12 -10.74 17.48
CA VAL A 3 10.36 -11.55 17.46
C VAL A 3 11.42 -10.94 18.39
N SER A 4 11.65 -9.64 18.28
CA SER A 4 12.71 -8.92 18.99
C SER A 4 12.49 -8.76 20.51
N GLU A 5 11.24 -8.62 20.97
CA GLU A 5 10.93 -8.35 22.40
C GLU A 5 10.35 -9.57 23.12
N ARG A 6 9.81 -10.55 22.38
CA ARG A 6 9.11 -11.71 22.97
C ARG A 6 9.63 -13.05 22.48
N GLY A 7 10.64 -13.08 21.60
CA GLY A 7 11.25 -14.33 21.12
C GLY A 7 10.29 -15.19 20.28
N TYR A 8 9.32 -14.58 19.61
CA TYR A 8 8.35 -15.34 18.82
C TYR A 8 9.03 -16.07 17.65
N GLY A 9 9.00 -17.41 17.66
CA GLY A 9 9.62 -18.26 16.64
C GLY A 9 8.68 -18.75 15.52
N GLY A 10 7.43 -18.27 15.49
CA GLY A 10 6.45 -18.65 14.48
C GLY A 10 6.56 -17.84 13.19
N ALA A 11 5.93 -18.35 12.12
CA ALA A 11 5.87 -17.66 10.84
C ALA A 11 5.08 -16.34 10.92
N TYR A 12 5.55 -15.32 10.22
CA TYR A 12 4.88 -14.02 10.14
C TYR A 12 3.43 -14.12 9.64
N SER A 13 3.16 -15.02 8.68
CA SER A 13 1.82 -15.26 8.13
C SER A 13 0.81 -15.75 9.17
N SER A 14 1.26 -16.51 10.18
CA SER A 14 0.42 -16.97 11.29
C SER A 14 -0.02 -15.80 12.17
N VAL A 15 0.88 -14.85 12.43
CA VAL A 15 0.58 -13.62 13.17
C VAL A 15 -0.41 -12.76 12.39
N GLN A 16 -0.20 -12.59 11.09
CA GLN A 16 -1.12 -11.81 10.25
C GLN A 16 -2.54 -12.40 10.26
N ARG A 17 -2.66 -13.73 10.13
CA ARG A 17 -3.96 -14.42 10.17
C ARG A 17 -4.65 -14.27 11.52
N TYR A 18 -3.89 -14.40 12.60
CA TYR A 18 -4.40 -14.18 13.96
C TYR A 18 -4.91 -12.74 14.16
N VAL A 19 -4.11 -11.75 13.77
CA VAL A 19 -4.48 -10.33 13.90
C VAL A 19 -5.69 -9.98 13.05
N LYS A 20 -5.79 -10.52 11.82
CA LYS A 20 -6.95 -10.35 10.95
C LYS A 20 -8.22 -10.84 11.65
N ARG A 21 -8.21 -12.11 12.11
CA ARG A 21 -9.36 -12.70 12.82
C ARG A 21 -9.73 -11.91 14.08
N TRP A 22 -8.74 -11.52 14.88
CA TRP A 22 -9.00 -10.75 16.10
C TRP A 22 -9.67 -9.40 15.79
N ARG A 23 -9.23 -8.71 14.73
CA ARG A 23 -9.84 -7.44 14.30
C ARG A 23 -11.27 -7.60 13.81
N GLU A 24 -11.58 -8.71 13.15
CA GLU A 24 -12.93 -9.05 12.70
C GLU A 24 -13.86 -9.31 13.89
N GLU A 25 -13.42 -10.12 14.85
CA GLU A 25 -14.16 -10.47 16.07
C GLU A 25 -14.37 -9.28 17.02
N HIS A 26 -13.44 -8.31 17.03
CA HIS A 26 -13.45 -7.17 17.96
C HIS A 26 -13.74 -5.84 17.26
N ARG A 27 -14.39 -5.89 16.10
CA ARG A 27 -14.79 -4.69 15.36
C ARG A 27 -15.89 -3.96 16.16
N LEU A 28 -15.61 -2.72 16.55
CA LEU A 28 -16.60 -1.84 17.16
C LEU A 28 -17.77 -1.61 16.17
N PRO A 29 -19.01 -1.44 16.64
CA PRO A 29 -20.10 -0.95 15.81
C PRO A 29 -19.68 0.39 15.20
N SER A 30 -19.74 0.51 13.88
CA SER A 30 -19.35 1.74 13.20
C SER A 30 -20.56 2.45 12.63
N ASP A 31 -20.47 3.78 12.54
CA ASP A 31 -21.28 4.53 11.58
C ASP A 31 -21.05 3.88 10.21
N GLY A 32 -22.11 3.39 9.56
CA GLY A 32 -21.99 2.48 8.43
C GLY A 32 -21.12 3.03 7.30
N TYR A 33 -19.91 2.50 7.17
CA TYR A 33 -19.11 2.67 5.96
C TYR A 33 -19.35 1.47 5.04
N LEU A 34 -19.60 1.76 3.77
CA LEU A 34 -19.65 0.73 2.73
C LEU A 34 -18.31 -0.02 2.76
N GLU A 35 -18.36 -1.34 2.87
CA GLU A 35 -17.19 -2.15 2.64
C GLU A 35 -16.81 -1.99 1.17
N LEU A 36 -15.65 -1.37 0.91
CA LEU A 36 -15.10 -1.29 -0.45
C LEU A 36 -14.64 -2.70 -0.82
N GLU A 37 -15.53 -3.47 -1.43
CA GLU A 37 -15.17 -4.72 -2.09
C GLU A 37 -14.38 -4.36 -3.35
N TRP A 38 -13.14 -4.85 -3.42
CA TRP A 38 -12.28 -4.67 -4.58
C TRP A 38 -12.26 -5.96 -5.36
N HIS A 39 -12.74 -5.95 -6.59
CA HIS A 39 -12.73 -7.14 -7.42
C HIS A 39 -11.30 -7.41 -7.97
N PRO A 40 -10.95 -8.67 -8.24
CA PRO A 40 -9.69 -8.99 -8.92
C PRO A 40 -9.56 -8.20 -10.23
N GLY A 41 -8.44 -7.53 -10.42
CA GLY A 41 -8.17 -6.71 -11.62
C GLY A 41 -8.51 -5.23 -11.48
N GLU A 42 -9.17 -4.82 -10.39
CA GLU A 42 -9.33 -3.40 -10.08
C GLU A 42 -8.03 -2.79 -9.55
N ALA A 43 -7.74 -1.58 -10.01
CA ALA A 43 -6.60 -0.81 -9.58
C ALA A 43 -7.01 0.62 -9.26
N GLN A 44 -6.36 1.20 -8.25
CA GLN A 44 -6.35 2.63 -8.00
C GLN A 44 -5.01 3.18 -8.48
N VAL A 45 -5.07 4.30 -9.21
CA VAL A 45 -3.90 4.97 -9.77
C VAL A 45 -3.94 6.42 -9.34
N ASP A 46 -2.82 6.92 -8.83
CA ASP A 46 -2.68 8.30 -8.41
C ASP A 46 -1.26 8.81 -8.67
N PHE A 47 -1.12 10.13 -8.78
CA PHE A 47 0.18 10.80 -8.77
C PHE A 47 0.41 11.48 -7.43
N GLY A 48 1.55 11.18 -6.81
CA GLY A 48 2.07 11.91 -5.68
C GLY A 48 3.32 12.70 -6.06
N MET A 49 3.63 13.72 -5.28
CA MET A 49 4.91 14.42 -5.39
C MET A 49 5.82 14.03 -4.23
N ALA A 50 7.07 13.68 -4.53
CA ALA A 50 8.05 13.28 -3.54
C ALA A 50 9.39 13.98 -3.78
N ARG A 51 10.24 14.03 -2.75
CA ARG A 51 11.64 14.43 -2.90
C ARG A 51 12.54 13.21 -2.97
N ALA A 52 13.33 13.15 -4.04
CA ALA A 52 14.36 12.13 -4.22
C ALA A 52 15.75 12.78 -4.21
N VAL A 53 16.78 11.98 -3.91
CA VAL A 53 18.16 12.37 -4.14
C VAL A 53 18.65 11.65 -5.39
N VAL A 54 18.95 12.39 -6.45
CA VAL A 54 19.41 11.86 -7.73
C VAL A 54 20.78 12.47 -8.01
N GLY A 55 21.82 11.64 -8.13
CA GLY A 55 23.19 12.13 -8.36
C GLY A 55 23.78 12.97 -7.22
N GLY A 56 23.16 12.98 -6.03
CA GLY A 56 23.55 13.82 -4.89
C GLY A 56 22.67 15.06 -4.70
N ASP A 57 21.87 15.42 -5.71
CA ASP A 57 20.99 16.58 -5.67
C ASP A 57 19.57 16.20 -5.24
N ARG A 58 18.93 17.08 -4.47
CA ARG A 58 17.53 16.93 -4.08
C ARG A 58 16.64 17.44 -5.20
N VAL A 59 15.83 16.56 -5.76
CA VAL A 59 14.91 16.87 -6.87
C VAL A 59 13.49 16.50 -6.46
N ASP A 60 12.52 17.33 -6.86
CA ASP A 60 11.10 16.99 -6.78
C ASP A 60 10.77 16.05 -7.95
N VAL A 61 10.09 14.94 -7.66
CA VAL A 61 9.69 13.93 -8.65
C VAL A 61 8.21 13.64 -8.55
N HIS A 62 7.59 13.32 -9.68
CA HIS A 62 6.21 12.85 -9.74
C HIS A 62 6.22 11.32 -9.64
N CYS A 63 5.55 10.77 -8.64
CA CYS A 63 5.45 9.35 -8.41
C CYS A 63 4.08 8.85 -8.87
N LEU A 64 4.07 8.07 -9.95
CA LEU A 64 2.90 7.29 -10.32
C LEU A 64 2.81 6.09 -9.37
N VAL A 65 1.72 5.97 -8.63
CA VAL A 65 1.44 4.83 -7.75
C VAL A 65 0.21 4.09 -8.26
N VAL A 66 0.39 2.80 -8.54
CA VAL A 66 -0.69 1.88 -8.91
C VAL A 66 -0.84 0.86 -7.79
N THR A 67 -2.03 0.78 -7.22
CA THR A 67 -2.37 -0.16 -6.14
C THR A 67 -3.46 -1.12 -6.59
N PHE A 68 -3.25 -2.41 -6.34
CA PHE A 68 -4.21 -3.50 -6.58
C PHE A 68 -4.73 -4.01 -5.24
N PRO A 69 -5.84 -3.47 -4.70
CA PRO A 69 -6.21 -3.72 -3.31
C PRO A 69 -6.57 -5.19 -3.04
N TYR A 70 -7.17 -5.89 -4.02
CA TYR A 70 -7.51 -7.30 -3.88
C TYR A 70 -6.30 -8.20 -3.58
N SER A 71 -5.18 -7.99 -4.28
CA SER A 71 -3.95 -8.78 -4.12
C SER A 71 -2.94 -8.14 -3.17
N ASN A 72 -3.20 -6.92 -2.68
CA ASN A 72 -2.28 -6.09 -1.92
C ASN A 72 -0.93 -5.84 -2.65
N MET A 73 -0.94 -5.93 -3.99
CA MET A 73 0.20 -5.60 -4.83
C MET A 73 0.22 -4.11 -5.17
N ARG A 74 1.41 -3.60 -5.47
CA ARG A 74 1.62 -2.20 -5.87
C ARG A 74 2.76 -2.08 -6.88
N TYR A 75 2.64 -1.10 -7.77
CA TYR A 75 3.68 -0.64 -8.67
C TYR A 75 3.89 0.86 -8.43
N CYS A 76 5.15 1.31 -8.48
CA CYS A 76 5.49 2.71 -8.29
C CYS A 76 6.65 3.08 -9.20
N ALA A 77 6.53 4.22 -9.89
CA ALA A 77 7.58 4.77 -10.74
C ALA A 77 7.73 6.28 -10.52
N ALA A 78 8.97 6.75 -10.48
CA ALA A 78 9.26 8.19 -10.58
C ALA A 78 9.29 8.59 -12.05
N LEU A 79 8.48 9.58 -12.41
CA LEU A 79 8.27 10.04 -13.77
C LEU A 79 8.57 11.54 -13.88
N PRO A 80 8.90 12.04 -15.09
CA PRO A 80 9.21 13.46 -15.30
C PRO A 80 8.03 14.40 -15.04
N GLY A 81 6.79 13.90 -15.08
CA GLY A 81 5.60 14.72 -14.91
C GLY A 81 4.33 13.92 -14.59
N GLU A 82 3.32 14.64 -14.13
CA GLU A 82 1.93 14.16 -13.96
C GLU A 82 1.14 14.49 -15.23
N ASN A 83 1.32 13.68 -16.27
CA ASN A 83 0.60 13.85 -17.53
C ASN A 83 0.32 12.50 -18.22
N ALA A 84 -0.58 12.52 -19.20
CA ALA A 84 -1.00 11.31 -19.90
C ALA A 84 0.15 10.61 -20.64
N GLU A 85 1.13 11.36 -21.15
CA GLU A 85 2.31 10.78 -21.82
C GLU A 85 3.12 9.92 -20.85
N CYS A 86 3.29 10.38 -19.61
CA CYS A 86 3.99 9.64 -18.56
C CYS A 86 3.22 8.39 -18.11
N VAL A 87 1.88 8.39 -18.16
CA VAL A 87 1.05 7.23 -17.81
C VAL A 87 1.03 6.17 -18.92
N CYS A 88 1.06 6.61 -20.18
CA CYS A 88 0.90 5.73 -21.36
C CYS A 88 2.21 5.20 -21.94
N ALA A 89 3.37 5.62 -21.42
CA ALA A 89 4.69 5.25 -21.89
C ALA A 89 5.09 3.80 -21.59
#